data_AF-A0A497V4F9-F1
#
_entry.id   AF-A0A497V4F9-F1
#
_cell.length_a   1.000
_cell.length_b   1.000
_cell.length_c   1.000
_cell.angle_alpha   90.00
_cell.angle_beta   90.00
_cell.angle_gamma   90.00
#
_symmetry.space_group_name_H-M   'P 1'
#
loop_
_entity.id
_entity.type
_entity.pdbx_description
1 polymer ?
#
loop_
_entity_poly.entity_id
_entity_poly.type
_entity_poly.pdbx_seq_one_letter_code
_entity_poly.pdbx_strand_id
1 'polypeptide(L)' 'MDITHHMARVIGPVAYRSITGHTQTVPIGPCLIERLAGSSVDVIWGASAQSSAVIPMEDIDEARAFGFLVLLD' A
#
# COMPACT_ATOMS: atom_id res chain seq x y z
N MET A 1 8.51 -12.20 -15.25
CA MET A 1 8.37 -11.44 -13.99
C MET A 1 7.34 -10.38 -14.29
N ASP A 2 6.07 -10.65 -13.96
CA ASP A 2 4.98 -9.72 -14.19
C ASP A 2 4.86 -8.83 -12.96
N ILE A 3 5.27 -7.58 -13.12
CA ILE A 3 5.03 -6.53 -12.13
C ILE A 3 3.76 -5.83 -12.58
N THR A 4 2.73 -5.87 -11.75
CA THR A 4 1.48 -5.13 -12.01
C THR A 4 1.42 -3.92 -11.09
N HIS A 5 1.21 -2.76 -11.68
CA HIS A 5 1.01 -1.50 -10.98
C HIS A 5 -0.44 -1.09 -11.02
N HIS A 6 -0.98 -0.67 -9.87
CA HIS A 6 -2.32 -0.12 -9.74
C HIS A 6 -2.28 1.27 -9.14
N MET A 7 -2.98 2.22 -9.74
CA MET A 7 -3.24 3.51 -9.10
C MET A 7 -4.27 3.32 -7.99
N ALA A 8 -4.00 3.86 -6.81
CA ALA A 8 -4.88 3.70 -5.68
C ALA A 8 -4.97 4.97 -4.83
N ARG A 9 -5.90 4.96 -3.88
CA ARG A 9 -6.03 6.02 -2.89
C ARG A 9 -6.28 5.42 -1.51
N VAL A 10 -5.46 5.86 -0.55
CA VAL A 10 -5.68 5.64 0.87
C VAL A 10 -6.75 6.64 1.34
N ILE A 11 -7.85 6.13 1.87
CA ILE A 11 -8.99 6.89 2.40
C ILE A 11 -9.06 6.76 3.94
N GLY A 12 -8.51 5.70 4.51
CA GLY A 12 -8.48 5.44 5.95
C GLY A 12 -7.17 4.80 6.41
N PRO A 13 -7.08 4.32 7.65
CA PRO A 13 -5.84 3.78 8.21
C PRO A 13 -5.40 2.51 7.48
N VAL A 14 -4.23 2.54 6.84
CA VAL A 14 -3.54 1.36 6.31
C VAL A 14 -2.25 1.18 7.09
N ALA A 15 -2.21 0.21 7.99
CA ALA A 15 -1.05 -0.03 8.85
C ALA A 15 0.04 -0.81 8.11
N TYR A 16 1.29 -0.54 8.45
CA TYR A 16 2.44 -1.32 7.99
C TYR A 16 3.50 -1.39 9.09
N ARG A 17 4.37 -2.42 9.03
CA ARG A 17 5.54 -2.51 9.91
C ARG A 17 6.72 -1.83 9.25
N SER A 18 7.31 -0.84 9.92
CA SER A 18 8.54 -0.20 9.46
C SER A 18 9.74 -1.13 9.64
N ILE A 19 10.86 -0.77 9.00
CA ILE A 19 12.15 -1.45 9.18
C ILE A 19 12.63 -1.48 10.64
N THR A 20 12.16 -0.54 11.46
CA THR A 20 12.45 -0.46 12.90
C THR A 20 11.51 -1.32 13.75
N GLY A 21 10.57 -2.04 13.12
CA GLY A 21 9.60 -2.92 13.78
C GLY A 21 8.39 -2.21 14.38
N HIS A 22 8.32 -0.88 14.26
CA HIS A 22 7.16 -0.11 14.73
C HIS A 22 6.02 -0.16 13.70
N THR A 23 4.79 -0.23 14.19
CA THR A 23 3.61 -0.03 13.36
C THR A 23 3.50 1.44 12.99
N GLN A 24 3.40 1.71 11.69
CA GLN A 24 3.12 3.03 11.13
C GLN A 24 1.89 2.93 10.22
N THR A 25 1.39 4.07 9.77
CA THR A 25 0.23 4.14 8.87
C THR A 25 0.60 4.87 7.59
N VAL A 26 0.17 4.33 6.44
CA VAL A 26 0.28 5.04 5.17
C VAL A 26 -0.59 6.30 5.24
N PRO A 27 -0.07 7.48 4.86
CA PRO A 27 -0.85 8.72 4.86
C PRO A 27 -2.05 8.64 3.90
N ILE A 28 -3.15 9.29 4.29
CA ILE A 28 -4.33 9.48 3.41
C ILE A 28 -3.91 10.25 2.16
N GLY A 29 -4.30 9.75 0.99
CA GLY A 29 -3.95 10.38 -0.27
C GLY A 29 -3.74 9.39 -1.41
N PRO A 30 -3.35 9.89 -2.59
CA PRO A 30 -3.00 9.05 -3.72
C PRO A 30 -1.77 8.21 -3.41
N CYS A 31 -1.80 6.96 -3.85
CA CYS A 31 -0.69 6.02 -3.75
C CYS A 31 -0.63 5.14 -5.01
N LEU A 32 0.51 4.49 -5.21
CA LEU A 32 0.72 3.46 -6.21
C LEU A 32 0.90 2.13 -5.49
N ILE A 33 0.29 1.08 -6.04
CA ILE A 33 0.41 -0.27 -5.52
C ILE A 33 1.18 -1.09 -6.56
N GLU A 34 2.34 -1.58 -6.19
CA GLU A 34 3.18 -2.43 -7.02
C GLU A 34 3.16 -3.87 -6.46
N ARG A 35 2.54 -4.80 -7.19
CA ARG A 35 2.58 -6.20 -6.80
C ARG A 35 3.92 -6.80 -7.25
N LEU A 36 4.75 -7.12 -6.27
CA LEU A 36 5.92 -7.96 -6.45
C LEU A 36 5.47 -9.43 -6.45
N ALA A 37 6.09 -10.30 -7.25
CA ALA A 37 5.74 -11.72 -7.26
C ALA A 37 5.87 -12.30 -5.84
N GLY A 38 4.75 -12.70 -5.23
CA GLY A 38 4.70 -13.18 -3.85
C GLY A 38 3.44 -12.76 -3.08
N SER A 39 3.50 -12.85 -1.76
CA SER A 39 2.41 -12.54 -0.81
C SER A 39 2.50 -11.13 -0.23
N SER A 40 3.24 -10.23 -0.87
CA SER A 40 3.45 -8.86 -0.41
C SER A 40 3.36 -7.88 -1.57
N VAL A 41 3.08 -6.64 -1.25
CA VAL A 41 2.82 -5.55 -2.19
C VAL A 41 3.60 -4.34 -1.72
N ASP A 42 4.29 -3.66 -2.63
CA ASP A 42 4.90 -2.38 -2.30
C ASP A 42 3.86 -1.27 -2.49
N VAL A 43 3.62 -0.52 -1.42
CA VAL A 43 2.74 0.66 -1.45
C VAL A 43 3.63 1.87 -1.47
N ILE A 44 3.51 2.70 -2.50
CA ILE A 44 4.34 3.87 -2.74
C ILE A 44 3.46 5.11 -2.64
N TRP A 45 3.91 6.13 -1.92
CA TRP A 45 3.14 7.36 -1.72
C TRP A 45 4.03 8.61 -1.70
N GLY A 46 3.35 9.76 -1.65
CA GLY A 46 3.98 11.07 -1.71
C GLY A 46 4.06 11.62 -3.14
N ALA A 47 4.13 12.95 -3.25
CA ALA A 47 4.05 13.68 -4.52
C ALA A 47 5.11 13.28 -5.58
N SER A 48 6.20 12.64 -5.15
CA SER A 48 7.29 12.21 -6.03
C SER A 48 7.80 10.81 -5.65
N ALA A 49 6.91 9.93 -5.19
CA ALA A 49 7.23 8.55 -4.80
C ALA A 49 8.36 8.47 -3.75
N GLN A 50 8.45 9.46 -2.86
CA GLN A 50 9.54 9.58 -1.90
C GLN A 50 9.40 8.62 -0.70
N SER A 51 8.31 7.88 -0.61
CA SER A 51 8.05 6.95 0.48
C SER A 51 7.41 5.68 -0.05
N SER A 52 7.85 4.54 0.48
CA SER A 52 7.22 3.25 0.19
C SER A 52 7.31 2.31 1.39
N ALA A 53 6.45 1.30 1.38
CA ALA A 53 6.47 0.21 2.35
C ALA A 53 5.96 -1.08 1.71
N VAL A 54 6.66 -2.17 2.02
CA VAL A 54 6.22 -3.53 1.70
C VAL A 54 5.18 -3.94 2.73
N ILE A 55 3.96 -4.17 2.26
CA ILE A 55 2.81 -4.56 3.07
C ILE A 55 2.38 -5.97 2.66
N PRO A 56 2.11 -6.89 3.61
CA PRO A 56 1.50 -8.19 3.31
C PRO A 56 0.21 -8.03 2.52
N MET A 57 -0.05 -8.96 1.59
CA MET A 57 -1.27 -8.96 0.78
C MET A 57 -2.53 -9.03 1.64
N GLU A 58 -2.47 -9.76 2.76
CA GLU A 58 -3.58 -9.89 3.72
C GLU A 58 -4.01 -8.52 4.29
N ASP A 59 -3.06 -7.68 4.69
CA ASP A 59 -3.34 -6.35 5.24
C ASP A 59 -3.89 -5.40 4.14
N ILE A 60 -3.44 -5.58 2.89
CA ILE A 60 -3.97 -4.84 1.74
C ILE A 60 -5.41 -5.25 1.43
N ASP A 61 -5.69 -6.56 1.42
CA ASP A 61 -7.05 -7.06 1.18
C ASP A 61 -8.00 -6.64 2.30
N GLU A 62 -7.55 -6.65 3.55
CA GLU A 62 -8.31 -6.13 4.69
C GLU A 62 -8.59 -4.62 4.56
N ALA A 63 -7.58 -3.82 4.23
CA ALA A 63 -7.75 -2.39 3.97
C ALA A 63 -8.73 -2.10 2.83
N ARG A 64 -8.74 -2.92 1.78
CA ARG A 64 -9.72 -2.82 0.68
C ARG A 64 -11.11 -3.21 1.13
N ALA A 65 -11.24 -4.28 1.90
CA ALA A 65 -12.52 -4.76 2.44
C ALA A 65 -13.18 -3.71 3.36
N PHE A 66 -12.39 -2.99 4.15
CA PHE A 66 -12.86 -1.88 4.98
C PHE A 66 -13.08 -0.56 4.22
N GLY A 67 -12.70 -0.48 2.94
CA GLY A 67 -12.79 0.73 2.13
C GLY A 67 -11.73 1.79 2.48
N PHE A 68 -10.69 1.42 3.21
CA PHE A 68 -9.56 2.30 3.53
C PHE A 68 -8.56 2.43 2.38
N LEU A 69 -8.61 1.50 1.43
CA LEU A 69 -7.81 1.51 0.21
C LEU A 69 -8.70 1.24 -1.00
N VAL A 70 -8.63 2.12 -2.00
CA VAL A 70 -9.45 2.04 -3.22
C VAL A 70 -8.53 2.02 -4.43
N LEU A 71 -8.68 1.01 -5.31
CA LEU A 71 -8.03 1.01 -6.63
C LEU A 71 -8.80 1.94 -7.57
N LEU A 72 -8.10 2.67 -8.42
CA LEU A 72 -8.64 3.70 -9.30
C LEU A 72 -8.60 3.32 -10.79
N ASP A 73 -8.10 2.13 -11.10
CA ASP A 73 -7.94 1.57 -12.44
C ASP A 73 -8.85 0.36 -12.71
#